data_AF-A0A6J7PD87-F1
#
_entry.id   AF-A0A6J7PD87-F1
#
_cell.length_a   1.000
_cell.length_b   1.000
_cell.length_c   1.000
_cell.angle_alpha   90.00
_cell.angle_beta   90.00
_cell.angle_gamma   90.00
#
_symmetry.space_group_name_H-M   'P 1'
#
loop_
_entity.id
_entity.type
_entity.pdbx_description
1 polymer ?
#
loop_
_entity_poly.entity_id
_entity_poly.type
_entity_poly.pdbx_seq_one_letter_code
_entity_poly.pdbx_strand_id
1 'polypeptide(L)'
;MIGELGQASSEINPEGMVLIRGAEWRARTNRATPVLVGDSIRVVEIDGLVLGVEPEEGGAMDYREMRSSRKGEPEPEADPEAESQVEGPAK
;
A
#
# COMPACT_ATOMS: atom_id res chain seq x y z
N MET A 1 -7.39 16.40 -6.36
CA MET A 1 -7.73 17.53 -7.25
C MET A 1 -6.92 17.44 -8.54
N ILE A 2 -7.25 18.14 -9.64
CA ILE A 2 -6.49 18.08 -10.91
C ILE A 2 -5.08 18.65 -10.74
N GLY A 3 -4.08 18.00 -11.35
CA GLY A 3 -2.66 18.32 -11.25
C GLY A 3 -2.01 17.81 -9.97
N GLU A 4 -2.79 17.27 -9.04
CA GLU A 4 -2.25 16.76 -7.78
C GLU A 4 -1.56 15.43 -7.95
N LEU A 5 -0.53 15.26 -7.13
CA LEU A 5 0.19 14.01 -6.97
C LEU A 5 -0.45 13.17 -5.87
N GLY A 6 -0.40 11.87 -6.09
CA GLY A 6 -0.70 10.90 -5.06
C GLY A 6 -0.15 9.54 -5.42
N GLN A 7 -0.66 8.53 -4.76
CA GLN A 7 -0.13 7.18 -4.87
C GLN A 7 -1.27 6.18 -5.04
N ALA A 8 -1.07 5.18 -5.89
CA ALA A 8 -2.03 4.10 -6.06
C ALA A 8 -2.12 3.26 -4.78
N SER A 9 -3.29 3.24 -4.13
CA SER A 9 -3.54 2.36 -2.97
C SER A 9 -3.98 0.96 -3.40
N SER A 10 -4.53 0.84 -4.60
CA SER A 10 -4.88 -0.42 -5.28
C SER A 10 -4.35 -0.41 -6.72
N GLU A 11 -4.24 -1.58 -7.34
CA GLU A 11 -3.97 -1.68 -8.78
C GLU A 11 -5.08 -0.95 -9.57
N ILE A 12 -4.71 -0.17 -10.58
CA ILE A 12 -5.62 0.61 -11.42
C ILE A 12 -5.58 0.05 -12.84
N ASN A 13 -6.62 -0.70 -13.21
CA ASN A 13 -6.76 -1.28 -14.55
C ASN A 13 -8.23 -1.64 -14.91
N PRO A 14 -8.95 -0.78 -15.64
CA PRO A 14 -8.71 0.64 -15.79
C PRO A 14 -9.11 1.43 -14.54
N GLU A 15 -9.84 0.81 -13.61
CA GLU A 15 -10.30 1.43 -12.36
C GLU A 15 -9.52 0.90 -11.16
N GLY A 16 -9.42 1.72 -10.13
CA GLY A 16 -8.74 1.39 -8.88
C GLY A 16 -8.93 2.50 -7.84
N MET A 17 -8.06 2.52 -6.83
CA MET A 17 -8.10 3.47 -5.72
C MET A 17 -6.76 4.18 -5.57
N VAL A 18 -6.82 5.47 -5.24
CA VAL A 18 -5.65 6.32 -5.03
C VAL A 18 -5.75 7.06 -3.70
N LEU A 19 -4.61 7.34 -3.10
CA LEU A 19 -4.48 8.19 -1.93
C LEU A 19 -4.00 9.58 -2.37
N ILE A 20 -4.86 10.59 -2.21
CA ILE A 20 -4.55 12.00 -2.49
C ILE A 20 -4.72 12.78 -1.19
N ARG A 21 -3.65 13.47 -0.73
CA ARG A 21 -3.66 14.27 0.51
C ARG A 21 -4.18 13.51 1.74
N GLY A 22 -3.93 12.21 1.82
CA GLY A 22 -4.38 11.36 2.93
C GLY A 22 -5.86 10.95 2.87
N ALA A 23 -6.56 11.24 1.78
CA ALA A 23 -7.93 10.76 1.51
C ALA A 23 -7.93 9.75 0.36
N GLU A 24 -8.78 8.73 0.46
CA GLU A 24 -8.92 7.69 -0.56
C GLU A 24 -9.97 8.09 -1.61
N TRP A 25 -9.62 7.95 -2.89
CA TRP A 25 -10.47 8.32 -4.02
C TRP A 25 -10.54 7.20 -5.05
N ARG A 26 -11.69 7.05 -5.70
CA ARG A 26 -11.83 6.20 -6.88
C ARG A 26 -11.08 6.85 -8.03
N ALA A 27 -10.29 6.06 -8.74
CA ALA A 27 -9.53 6.53 -9.88
C ALA A 27 -9.69 5.64 -11.10
N ARG A 28 -9.52 6.25 -12.28
CA ARG A 28 -9.50 5.56 -13.56
C ARG A 28 -8.28 5.98 -14.36
N THR A 29 -7.54 5.02 -14.93
CA THR A 29 -6.44 5.31 -15.85
C THR A 29 -6.97 5.44 -17.28
N ASN A 30 -6.48 6.44 -18.01
CA ASN A 30 -6.73 6.59 -19.45
C ASN A 30 -5.81 5.69 -20.28
N ARG A 31 -4.73 5.17 -19.70
CA ARG A 31 -3.75 4.32 -20.38
C ARG A 31 -4.13 2.84 -20.30
N ALA A 32 -3.72 2.10 -21.34
CA ALA A 32 -3.76 0.64 -21.36
C ALA A 32 -2.69 -0.02 -20.46
N THR A 33 -1.79 0.77 -19.88
CA THR A 33 -0.77 0.29 -18.94
C THR A 33 -1.34 0.33 -17.53
N PRO A 34 -1.44 -0.82 -16.83
CA PRO A 34 -1.91 -0.86 -15.45
C PRO A 34 -0.97 -0.06 -14.55
N VAL A 35 -1.54 0.62 -13.56
CA VAL A 35 -0.78 1.26 -12.48
C VAL A 35 -0.81 0.32 -11.29
N LEU A 36 0.35 -0.02 -10.73
CA LEU A 36 0.45 -0.96 -9.61
C LEU A 36 0.30 -0.21 -8.27
N VAL A 37 0.04 -0.98 -7.22
CA VAL A 37 0.00 -0.43 -5.86
C VAL A 37 1.36 0.20 -5.51
N GLY A 38 1.34 1.44 -5.00
CA GLY A 38 2.53 2.19 -4.61
C GLY A 38 3.08 3.11 -5.70
N ASP A 39 2.62 2.98 -6.95
CA ASP A 39 3.05 3.86 -8.03
C ASP A 39 2.57 5.30 -7.81
N SER A 40 3.44 6.25 -8.18
CA SER A 40 3.12 7.68 -8.17
C SER A 40 2.24 8.05 -9.36
N ILE A 41 1.13 8.72 -9.06
CA ILE A 41 0.16 9.15 -10.06
C ILE A 41 -0.06 10.66 -10.00
N ARG A 42 -0.53 11.21 -11.11
CA ARG A 42 -1.01 12.58 -11.23
C ARG A 42 -2.45 12.57 -11.69
N VAL A 43 -3.29 13.36 -11.04
CA VAL A 43 -4.68 13.54 -11.45
C VAL A 43 -4.73 14.43 -12.69
N VAL A 44 -5.35 13.96 -13.76
CA VAL A 44 -5.47 14.69 -15.03
C VAL A 44 -6.90 15.16 -15.30
N GLU A 45 -7.89 14.49 -14.73
CA GLU A 45 -9.31 14.86 -14.84
C GLU A 45 -10.08 14.54 -13.56
N ILE A 46 -11.26 15.16 -13.42
CA ILE A 46 -12.24 14.83 -12.37
C ILE A 46 -13.57 14.55 -13.09
N ASP A 47 -14.04 13.32 -13.00
CA ASP A 47 -15.35 12.87 -13.49
C ASP A 47 -16.26 12.59 -12.30
N GLY A 48 -16.91 13.64 -11.79
CA GLY A 48 -17.77 13.55 -10.61
C GLY A 48 -17.02 13.08 -9.36
N LEU A 49 -17.21 11.81 -9.00
CA LEU A 49 -16.58 11.17 -7.84
C LEU A 49 -15.36 10.30 -8.20
N VAL A 50 -15.02 10.24 -9.50
CA VAL A 50 -13.89 9.46 -10.01
C VAL A 50 -12.83 10.43 -10.52
N LEU A 51 -11.57 10.17 -10.15
CA LEU A 51 -10.43 10.92 -10.64
C LEU A 51 -9.82 10.20 -11.83
N GLY A 52 -9.68 10.86 -12.97
CA GLY A 52 -8.84 10.29 -14.02
C GLY A 52 -7.37 10.61 -13.73
N VAL A 53 -6.53 9.58 -13.79
CA VAL A 53 -5.14 9.64 -13.35
C VAL A 53 -4.21 9.09 -14.41
N GLU A 54 -2.98 9.60 -14.42
CA GLU A 54 -1.87 9.07 -15.21
C GLU A 54 -0.66 8.83 -14.30
N PRO A 55 0.18 7.81 -14.60
CA PRO A 55 1.45 7.62 -13.91
C PRO A 55 2.38 8.82 -14.19
N GLU A 56 3.08 9.31 -13.17
CA GLU A 56 3.95 10.49 -13.31
C GLU A 56 5.20 10.21 -14.16
N GLU A 57 5.86 9.08 -13.91
CA GLU A 57 6.97 8.58 -14.73
C GLU A 57 6.57 7.22 -15.29
N GLY A 58 6.61 7.07 -16.62
CA GLY A 58 6.14 5.89 -17.31
C GLY A 58 6.84 4.60 -16.88
N GLY A 59 6.18 3.81 -16.01
CA GLY A 59 6.25 2.35 -15.99
C GLY A 59 7.51 1.67 -15.47
N ALA A 60 8.48 2.36 -14.87
CA ALA A 60 9.73 1.72 -14.42
C ALA A 60 10.44 2.44 -13.26
N MET A 61 9.77 2.62 -12.12
CA MET A 61 10.53 2.58 -10.86
C MET A 61 10.56 1.14 -10.37
N ASP A 62 11.72 0.51 -10.49
CA ASP A 62 12.04 -0.84 -10.01
C ASP A 62 11.68 -1.03 -8.52
N TYR A 63 10.47 -1.49 -8.22
CA TYR A 63 10.05 -1.89 -6.87
C TYR A 63 10.43 -3.34 -6.53
N ARG A 64 11.66 -3.76 -6.81
CA ARG A 64 12.14 -5.07 -6.32
C ARG A 64 12.17 -5.14 -4.78
N GLU A 65 11.94 -4.05 -4.07
CA GLU A 65 12.10 -3.97 -2.61
C GLU A 65 10.80 -4.10 -1.79
N MET A 66 9.59 -3.94 -2.36
CA MET A 66 8.35 -3.96 -1.54
C MET A 66 7.79 -5.36 -1.22
N ARG A 67 8.33 -6.44 -1.79
CA ARG A 67 7.90 -7.81 -1.41
C ARG A 67 8.38 -8.24 -0.01
N SER A 68 9.23 -7.47 0.65
CA SER A 68 9.82 -7.85 1.95
C SER A 68 9.18 -7.19 3.16
N SER A 69 8.30 -6.19 3.02
CA SER A 69 7.75 -5.44 4.16
C SER A 69 6.26 -5.67 4.46
N ARG A 70 5.58 -6.59 3.76
CA ARG A 70 4.27 -7.13 4.20
C ARG A 70 4.38 -8.38 5.07
N LYS A 71 5.55 -8.65 5.67
CA LYS A 71 5.65 -9.61 6.77
C LYS A 71 6.31 -8.94 7.96
N GLY A 72 5.51 -8.55 8.94
CA GLY A 72 5.98 -8.02 10.20
C GLY A 72 5.03 -6.99 10.81
N GLU A 73 3.76 -7.33 10.98
CA GLU A 73 2.98 -6.72 12.06
C GLU A 73 3.63 -7.14 13.40
N PRO A 74 3.81 -6.24 14.38
CA PRO A 74 4.42 -6.58 15.67
C PRO A 74 3.41 -7.39 16.51
N GLU A 75 3.72 -8.66 16.80
CA GLU A 75 3.01 -9.40 17.85
C GLU A 75 3.52 -8.94 19.22
N PRO A 76 2.64 -8.48 20.14
CA PRO A 76 3.03 -8.13 21.50
C PRO A 76 3.24 -9.42 22.31
N GLU A 77 4.49 -9.87 22.45
CA GLU A 77 4.81 -10.97 23.37
C GLU A 77 4.90 -10.43 24.80
N ALA A 78 3.98 -10.93 25.63
CA ALA A 78 3.76 -10.54 27.01
C ALA A 78 4.93 -10.94 27.93
N ASP A 79 5.23 -10.08 28.92
CA ASP A 79 6.10 -10.32 30.06
C ASP A 79 5.85 -11.70 30.72
N PRO A 80 6.88 -12.56 30.86
CA PRO A 80 6.85 -13.65 31.81
C PRO A 80 7.69 -13.30 33.05
N GLU A 81 7.09 -12.56 33.99
CA GLU A 81 7.53 -12.59 35.38
C GLU A 81 6.92 -13.82 36.09
N ALA A 82 7.81 -14.56 36.74
CA ALA A 82 7.62 -15.31 37.98
C ALA A 82 6.97 -16.70 37.98
N GLU A 83 7.63 -17.57 38.78
CA GLU A 83 7.15 -18.81 39.42
C GLU A 83 7.17 -20.08 38.55
N SER A 84 7.59 -21.26 39.00
CA SER A 84 8.14 -21.70 40.28
C SER A 84 8.77 -23.09 40.11
N GLN A 85 9.82 -23.32 40.89
CA GLN A 85 10.32 -24.58 41.46
C GLN A 85 9.36 -25.79 41.45
N VAL A 86 9.85 -26.99 41.10
CA VAL A 86 9.78 -28.28 41.86
C VAL A 86 10.41 -29.43 41.02
N GLU A 87 11.55 -30.00 41.45
CA GLU A 87 11.75 -31.35 42.03
C GLU A 87 12.05 -32.49 41.01
N GLY A 88 12.96 -33.41 41.42
CA GLY A 88 13.49 -34.55 40.65
C GLY A 88 12.51 -35.73 40.48
N PRO A 89 12.93 -37.03 40.40
CA PRO A 89 14.22 -37.62 40.79
C PRO A 89 14.82 -38.68 39.82
N ALA A 90 16.04 -39.11 40.17
CA ALA A 90 16.68 -40.45 40.10
C ALA A 90 16.44 -41.41 38.91
N LYS A 91 17.54 -41.86 38.29
CA LYS A 91 18.02 -43.25 38.37
C LYS A 91 19.52 -43.33 38.05
#